data_AF-A0A326QK68-F1
#
_entry.id   AF-A0A326QK68-F1
#
_cell.length_a   1.000
_cell.length_b   1.000
_cell.length_c   1.000
_cell.angle_alpha   90.00
_cell.angle_beta   90.00
_cell.angle_gamma   90.00
#
_symmetry.space_group_name_H-M   'P 1'
#
loop_
_entity.id
_entity.type
_entity.pdbx_description
1 polymer ?
#
loop_
_entity_poly.entity_id
_entity_poly.type
_entity_poly.pdbx_seq_one_letter_code
_entity_poly.pdbx_strand_id
1 'polypeptide(L)'
;MPTPVPGSPLPQTLNGIPLTSNPNLAVSVGGSIWTGGMTVQLTLTNTGTVPLNSWNFSFESPHRPTSTPWGVRISSTALAGGLFRHTVTGDAWASTIQPGRSVNVGFNASQGRPLGNSGALTATALFGDGGRVGFSSVNPSFKTGGAAADVISTSAAVDALTGLAGADTFRITSLRDSLLNASDQITDLAIGSDRIDGPREVSAADLRELGSVADLSATALAAVLTPTAFAANGAATFSLGASGGSRTFLALNDGLAGFQSANDAIVEITGFTGSLTALAIV
;
A
#
# COMPACT_ATOMS: atom_id res chain seq x y z
N MET A 1 -8.17 -33.11 -20.55
CA MET A 1 -7.32 -31.94 -20.20
C MET A 1 -7.35 -31.81 -18.70
N PRO A 2 -6.21 -31.67 -18.00
CA PRO A 2 -6.26 -31.26 -16.59
C PRO A 2 -6.83 -29.84 -16.56
N THR A 3 -7.95 -29.67 -15.88
CA THR A 3 -8.51 -28.37 -15.51
C THR A 3 -7.48 -27.63 -14.64
N PRO A 4 -7.20 -26.34 -14.89
CA PRO A 4 -6.43 -25.55 -13.95
C PRO A 4 -7.10 -25.64 -12.57
N VAL A 5 -6.34 -26.04 -11.56
CA VAL A 5 -6.80 -25.99 -10.17
C VAL A 5 -7.07 -24.51 -9.86
N PRO A 6 -8.28 -24.11 -9.44
CA PRO A 6 -8.52 -22.77 -8.96
C PRO A 6 -7.56 -22.53 -7.81
N GLY A 7 -6.70 -21.51 -7.93
CA GLY A 7 -5.95 -20.99 -6.79
C GLY A 7 -6.93 -20.74 -5.65
N SER A 8 -6.51 -21.06 -4.42
CA SER A 8 -7.30 -20.84 -3.21
C SER A 8 -8.07 -19.52 -3.30
N PRO A 9 -9.38 -19.49 -2.94
CA PRO A 9 -10.14 -18.25 -2.98
C PRO A 9 -9.35 -17.19 -2.22
N LEU A 10 -9.10 -16.05 -2.89
CA LEU A 10 -8.41 -14.92 -2.27
C LEU A 10 -9.09 -14.65 -0.91
N PRO A 11 -8.31 -14.45 0.17
CA PRO A 11 -8.86 -14.09 1.47
C PRO A 11 -9.90 -12.98 1.32
N GLN A 12 -10.94 -12.99 2.15
CA GLN A 12 -11.90 -11.89 2.18
C GLN A 12 -11.11 -10.60 2.32
N THR A 13 -11.24 -9.73 1.32
CA THR A 13 -10.33 -8.62 1.06
C THR A 13 -10.25 -7.72 2.29
N LEU A 14 -9.02 -7.35 2.65
CA LEU A 14 -8.70 -6.35 3.65
C LEU A 14 -9.32 -5.00 3.22
N ASN A 15 -10.60 -4.78 3.51
CA ASN A 15 -11.30 -3.49 3.45
C ASN A 15 -10.97 -2.59 2.24
N GLY A 16 -11.07 -3.11 1.01
CA GLY A 16 -10.84 -2.35 -0.23
C GLY A 16 -9.38 -2.24 -0.69
N ILE A 17 -8.42 -2.88 -0.01
CA ILE A 17 -7.03 -2.99 -0.49
C ILE A 17 -6.95 -4.00 -1.64
N PRO A 18 -6.33 -3.64 -2.78
CA PRO A 18 -6.04 -4.58 -3.85
C PRO A 18 -5.18 -5.74 -3.36
N LEU A 19 -5.58 -6.97 -3.66
CA LEU A 19 -4.81 -8.18 -3.40
C LEU A 19 -4.18 -8.67 -4.69
N THR A 20 -2.86 -8.74 -4.74
CA THR A 20 -2.13 -9.29 -5.89
C THR A 20 -1.92 -10.80 -5.74
N SER A 21 -1.84 -11.51 -6.86
CA SER A 21 -1.63 -12.97 -6.87
C SER A 21 -0.18 -13.37 -6.62
N ASN A 22 0.73 -12.40 -6.53
CA ASN A 22 2.16 -12.62 -6.36
C ASN A 22 2.79 -11.41 -5.66
N PRO A 23 3.66 -11.61 -4.65
CA PRO A 23 4.31 -10.51 -3.92
C PRO A 23 5.23 -9.65 -4.77
N ASN A 24 5.69 -10.17 -5.90
CA ASN A 24 6.51 -9.41 -6.83
C ASN A 24 5.69 -8.63 -7.87
N LEU A 25 4.36 -8.72 -7.83
CA LEU A 25 3.51 -7.89 -8.68
C LEU A 25 3.18 -6.60 -7.94
N ALA A 26 3.82 -5.51 -8.35
CA ALA A 26 3.44 -4.17 -7.93
C ALA A 26 2.39 -3.58 -8.89
N VAL A 27 1.35 -2.98 -8.33
CA VAL A 27 0.27 -2.34 -9.11
C VAL A 27 0.19 -0.87 -8.71
N SER A 28 0.27 0.05 -9.67
CA SER A 28 0.02 1.48 -9.45
C SER A 28 -1.16 1.96 -10.31
N VAL A 29 -1.96 2.87 -9.77
CA VAL A 29 -3.14 3.43 -10.44
C VAL A 29 -2.82 4.77 -11.09
N GLY A 30 -3.44 5.02 -12.24
CA GLY A 30 -3.46 6.32 -12.91
C GLY A 30 -4.64 6.42 -13.86
N GLY A 31 -4.61 7.42 -14.74
CA GLY A 31 -5.66 7.69 -15.71
C GLY A 31 -6.44 8.96 -15.36
N SER A 32 -7.67 9.06 -15.86
CA SER A 32 -8.44 10.31 -15.80
C SER A 32 -9.92 10.10 -15.49
N ILE A 33 -10.49 11.06 -14.79
CA ILE A 33 -11.91 11.19 -14.51
C ILE A 33 -12.52 12.09 -15.59
N TRP A 34 -13.72 11.76 -16.06
CA TRP A 34 -14.51 12.58 -16.98
C TRP A 34 -16.01 12.45 -16.68
N THR A 35 -16.86 13.32 -17.23
CA THR A 35 -18.29 13.36 -16.90
C THR A 35 -18.98 12.00 -17.05
N GLY A 36 -19.36 11.38 -15.92
CA GLY A 36 -20.07 10.10 -15.88
C GLY A 36 -19.20 8.85 -16.00
N GLY A 37 -17.88 9.00 -16.17
CA GLY A 37 -16.97 7.87 -16.33
C GLY A 37 -15.53 8.17 -15.94
N MET A 38 -14.66 7.22 -16.22
CA MET A 38 -13.23 7.33 -16.02
C MET A 38 -12.49 6.41 -16.97
N THR A 39 -11.26 6.77 -17.27
CA THR A 39 -10.26 5.92 -17.91
C THR A 39 -9.31 5.46 -16.83
N VAL A 40 -9.29 4.15 -16.57
CA VAL A 40 -8.37 3.52 -15.63
C VAL A 40 -7.12 3.12 -16.39
N GLN A 41 -5.97 3.63 -15.98
CA GLN A 41 -4.66 3.15 -16.41
C GLN A 41 -3.99 2.49 -15.22
N LEU A 42 -3.42 1.31 -15.45
CA LEU A 42 -2.70 0.56 -14.44
C LEU A 42 -1.27 0.33 -14.92
N THR A 43 -0.30 0.66 -14.06
CA THR A 43 1.10 0.32 -14.26
C THR A 43 1.41 -0.93 -13.46
N LEU A 44 1.72 -2.03 -14.15
CA LEU A 44 1.97 -3.33 -13.55
C LEU A 44 3.46 -3.60 -13.64
N THR A 45 4.14 -3.75 -12.51
CA THR A 45 5.60 -3.91 -12.44
C THR A 45 5.97 -5.24 -11.79
N ASN A 46 6.87 -5.98 -12.44
CA ASN A 46 7.50 -7.14 -11.82
C ASN A 46 8.74 -6.70 -11.03
N THR A 47 8.64 -6.69 -9.70
CA THR A 47 9.74 -6.34 -8.79
C THR A 47 10.65 -7.52 -8.45
N GLY A 48 10.35 -8.71 -8.98
CA GLY A 48 11.10 -9.93 -8.74
C GLY A 48 12.18 -10.20 -9.79
N THR A 49 12.83 -11.36 -9.66
CA THR A 49 13.94 -11.81 -10.52
C THR A 49 13.54 -12.84 -11.57
N VAL A 50 12.28 -13.30 -11.55
CA VAL A 50 11.73 -14.28 -12.51
C VAL A 50 10.54 -13.70 -13.26
N PRO A 51 10.28 -14.11 -14.52
CA PRO A 51 9.12 -13.64 -15.27
C PRO A 51 7.80 -13.94 -14.55
N LEU A 52 6.94 -12.93 -14.42
CA LEU A 52 5.59 -13.10 -13.91
C LEU A 52 4.66 -13.52 -15.04
N ASN A 53 4.16 -14.76 -14.95
CA ASN A 53 3.21 -15.33 -15.89
C ASN A 53 1.86 -15.52 -15.19
N SER A 54 0.76 -15.36 -15.92
CA SER A 54 -0.60 -15.58 -15.38
C SER A 54 -0.90 -14.79 -14.11
N TRP A 55 -0.30 -13.61 -13.98
CA TRP A 55 -0.52 -12.73 -12.85
C TRP A 55 -1.96 -12.21 -12.87
N ASN A 56 -2.49 -11.95 -11.67
CA ASN A 56 -3.75 -11.26 -11.50
C ASN A 56 -3.71 -10.42 -10.22
N PHE A 57 -4.64 -9.49 -10.10
CA PHE A 57 -4.94 -8.85 -8.83
C PHE A 57 -6.44 -8.60 -8.75
N SER A 58 -6.96 -8.56 -7.53
CA SER A 58 -8.37 -8.31 -7.28
C SER A 58 -8.58 -7.14 -6.35
N PHE A 59 -9.65 -6.41 -6.59
CA PHE A 59 -10.05 -5.29 -5.74
C PHE A 59 -11.57 -5.16 -5.73
N GLU A 60 -12.07 -4.47 -4.71
CA GLU A 60 -13.49 -4.14 -4.62
C GLU A 60 -13.71 -2.69 -5.00
N SER A 61 -14.78 -2.41 -5.74
CA SER A 61 -15.11 -1.06 -6.19
C SER A 61 -16.58 -0.96 -6.59
N PRO A 62 -17.25 0.20 -6.43
CA PRO A 62 -18.56 0.45 -7.02
C PRO A 62 -18.49 0.71 -8.54
N HIS A 63 -17.28 0.92 -9.08
CA HIS A 63 -17.05 1.24 -10.48
C HIS A 63 -17.30 0.03 -11.38
N ARG A 64 -17.73 0.26 -12.62
CA ARG A 64 -17.96 -0.86 -13.56
C ARG A 64 -17.28 -0.63 -14.90
N PRO A 65 -16.46 -1.56 -15.40
CA PRO A 65 -15.94 -1.50 -16.76
C PRO A 65 -17.06 -1.34 -17.80
N THR A 66 -16.89 -0.43 -18.75
CA THR A 66 -17.90 -0.09 -19.78
C THR A 66 -17.44 -0.38 -21.21
N SER A 67 -16.17 -0.71 -21.41
CA SER A 67 -15.60 -1.04 -22.71
C SER A 67 -14.69 -2.25 -22.63
N THR A 68 -14.27 -2.77 -23.79
CA THR A 68 -13.22 -3.78 -23.85
C THR A 68 -11.93 -3.22 -23.22
N PRO A 69 -11.34 -3.92 -22.24
CA PRO A 69 -10.04 -3.55 -21.67
C PRO A 69 -8.89 -3.72 -22.67
N TRP A 70 -7.77 -3.04 -22.44
CA TRP A 70 -6.53 -3.21 -23.20
C TRP A 70 -5.44 -3.86 -22.33
N GLY A 71 -4.82 -4.91 -22.85
CA GLY A 71 -3.75 -5.66 -22.18
C GLY A 71 -4.20 -6.51 -20.98
N VAL A 72 -5.49 -6.53 -20.64
CA VAL A 72 -6.02 -7.35 -19.53
C VAL A 72 -7.38 -7.94 -19.86
N ARG A 73 -7.75 -8.97 -19.12
CA ARG A 73 -9.15 -9.42 -18.96
C ARG A 73 -9.63 -9.02 -17.58
N ILE A 74 -10.92 -8.69 -17.48
CA ILE A 74 -11.55 -8.32 -16.21
C ILE A 74 -12.77 -9.21 -16.00
N SER A 75 -12.76 -9.94 -14.89
CA SER A 75 -13.96 -10.62 -14.37
C SER A 75 -14.54 -9.78 -13.24
N SER A 76 -15.87 -9.66 -13.16
CA SER A 76 -16.55 -8.86 -12.13
C SER A 76 -17.67 -9.67 -11.49
N THR A 77 -17.67 -9.77 -10.17
CA THR A 77 -18.73 -10.40 -9.38
C THR A 77 -19.43 -9.35 -8.53
N ALA A 78 -20.76 -9.27 -8.60
CA ALA A 78 -21.53 -8.35 -7.77
C ALA A 78 -21.47 -8.75 -6.29
N LEU A 79 -21.31 -7.75 -5.42
CA LEU A 79 -21.35 -7.88 -3.97
C LEU A 79 -22.53 -7.09 -3.39
N ALA A 80 -22.76 -7.24 -2.09
CA ALA A 80 -23.71 -6.41 -1.36
C ALA A 80 -23.29 -4.92 -1.40
N GLY A 81 -24.25 -4.01 -1.19
CA GLY A 81 -23.96 -2.58 -1.09
C GLY A 81 -23.57 -1.89 -2.41
N GLY A 82 -23.81 -2.53 -3.56
CA GLY A 82 -23.51 -1.95 -4.87
C GLY A 82 -22.02 -2.02 -5.27
N LEU A 83 -21.22 -2.81 -4.55
CA LEU A 83 -19.83 -3.07 -4.88
C LEU A 83 -19.68 -4.24 -5.86
N PHE A 84 -18.54 -4.26 -6.54
CA PHE A 84 -18.08 -5.33 -7.42
C PHE A 84 -16.71 -5.78 -6.96
N ARG A 85 -16.52 -7.10 -6.91
CA ARG A 85 -15.17 -7.67 -6.87
C ARG A 85 -14.69 -7.82 -8.31
N HIS A 86 -13.66 -7.07 -8.66
CA HIS A 86 -12.98 -7.19 -9.94
C HIS A 86 -11.73 -8.02 -9.80
N THR A 87 -11.52 -8.95 -10.72
CA THR A 87 -10.23 -9.64 -10.90
C THR A 87 -9.68 -9.24 -12.25
N VAL A 88 -8.55 -8.55 -12.24
CA VAL A 88 -7.81 -8.11 -13.42
C VAL A 88 -6.69 -9.12 -13.67
N THR A 89 -6.67 -9.70 -14.87
CA THR A 89 -5.69 -10.73 -15.28
C THR A 89 -4.96 -10.27 -16.52
N GLY A 90 -3.64 -10.48 -16.57
CA GLY A 90 -2.82 -10.15 -17.74
C GLY A 90 -3.28 -10.86 -19.01
N ASP A 91 -3.34 -10.13 -20.13
CA ASP A 91 -3.70 -10.65 -21.45
C ASP A 91 -2.91 -9.98 -22.56
N ALA A 92 -2.92 -10.56 -23.76
CA ALA A 92 -2.18 -10.07 -24.92
C ALA A 92 -0.70 -9.75 -24.57
N TRP A 93 -0.23 -8.52 -24.78
CA TRP A 93 1.14 -8.09 -24.50
C TRP A 93 1.50 -8.05 -23.02
N ALA A 94 0.52 -7.99 -22.12
CA ALA A 94 0.76 -7.96 -20.68
C ALA A 94 0.61 -9.34 -20.03
N SER A 95 0.42 -10.41 -20.80
CA SER A 95 0.31 -11.80 -20.27
C SER A 95 1.54 -12.26 -19.49
N THR A 96 2.72 -11.72 -19.83
CA THR A 96 3.98 -11.94 -19.13
C THR A 96 4.69 -10.61 -18.88
N ILE A 97 5.18 -10.41 -17.66
CA ILE A 97 6.01 -9.25 -17.30
C ILE A 97 7.41 -9.74 -16.92
N GLN A 98 8.41 -9.33 -17.71
CA GLN A 98 9.81 -9.69 -17.47
C GLN A 98 10.34 -9.06 -16.17
N PRO A 99 11.37 -9.66 -15.52
CA PRO A 99 11.98 -9.11 -14.30
C PRO A 99 12.34 -7.64 -14.44
N GLY A 100 11.97 -6.83 -13.45
CA GLY A 100 12.23 -5.38 -13.42
C GLY A 100 11.51 -4.57 -14.51
N ARG A 101 10.57 -5.16 -15.26
CA ARG A 101 9.81 -4.46 -16.30
C ARG A 101 8.42 -4.08 -15.82
N SER A 102 7.88 -3.07 -16.49
CA SER A 102 6.51 -2.61 -16.30
C SER A 102 5.73 -2.69 -17.60
N VAL A 103 4.43 -2.91 -17.49
CA VAL A 103 3.47 -2.84 -18.60
C VAL A 103 2.31 -1.93 -18.20
N ASN A 104 1.82 -1.15 -19.17
CA ASN A 104 0.64 -0.30 -18.99
C ASN A 104 -0.58 -0.99 -19.61
N VAL A 105 -1.63 -1.09 -18.81
CA VAL A 105 -2.90 -1.71 -19.18
C VAL A 105 -4.04 -0.83 -18.68
N GLY A 106 -5.29 -1.18 -19.00
CA GLY A 106 -6.41 -0.37 -18.55
C GLY A 106 -7.75 -0.69 -19.18
N PHE A 107 -8.73 0.13 -18.83
CA PHE A 107 -10.12 0.03 -19.26
C PHE A 107 -10.86 1.35 -19.00
N ASN A 108 -11.97 1.57 -19.71
CA ASN A 108 -12.92 2.61 -19.33
C ASN A 108 -13.96 2.03 -18.38
N ALA A 109 -14.41 2.85 -17.43
CA ALA A 109 -15.42 2.47 -16.45
C ALA A 109 -16.41 3.60 -16.17
N SER A 110 -17.62 3.21 -15.76
CA SER A 110 -18.60 4.11 -15.16
C SER A 110 -18.26 4.35 -13.70
N GLN A 111 -18.51 5.57 -13.21
CA GLN A 111 -18.05 5.98 -11.89
C GLN A 111 -18.80 5.36 -10.72
N GLY A 112 -19.97 4.70 -10.85
CA GLY A 112 -20.66 4.01 -9.72
C GLY A 112 -21.10 4.88 -8.51
N ARG A 113 -20.14 5.56 -7.87
CA ARG A 113 -20.22 6.75 -7.03
C ARG A 113 -19.67 8.00 -7.77
N PRO A 114 -20.22 9.21 -7.61
CA PRO A 114 -19.66 10.39 -8.24
C PRO A 114 -18.20 10.64 -7.82
N LEU A 115 -17.28 10.75 -8.79
CA LEU A 115 -15.88 11.16 -8.62
C LEU A 115 -15.62 12.58 -9.15
N GLY A 116 -16.61 13.19 -9.81
CA GLY A 116 -16.50 14.50 -10.46
C GLY A 116 -16.47 14.43 -11.98
N ASN A 117 -16.26 15.57 -12.62
CA ASN A 117 -16.35 15.72 -14.08
C ASN A 117 -14.98 15.77 -14.79
N SER A 118 -13.89 15.92 -14.04
CA SER A 118 -12.52 15.96 -14.54
C SER A 118 -11.52 15.68 -13.42
N GLY A 119 -10.28 15.31 -13.77
CA GLY A 119 -9.18 15.13 -12.83
C GLY A 119 -8.35 13.87 -13.10
N ALA A 120 -7.24 13.71 -12.37
CA ALA A 120 -6.47 12.47 -12.38
C ALA A 120 -7.21 11.39 -11.57
N LEU A 121 -7.25 10.16 -12.08
CA LEU A 121 -7.73 9.03 -11.30
C LEU A 121 -6.66 8.65 -10.26
N THR A 122 -7.11 8.43 -9.03
CA THR A 122 -6.25 8.01 -7.92
C THR A 122 -6.62 6.60 -7.45
N ALA A 123 -5.71 5.89 -6.79
CA ALA A 123 -6.00 4.60 -6.18
C ALA A 123 -7.17 4.67 -5.20
N THR A 124 -7.18 5.68 -4.33
CA THR A 124 -8.30 5.97 -3.42
C THR A 124 -9.61 6.14 -4.20
N ALA A 125 -9.57 6.91 -5.29
CA ALA A 125 -10.73 7.12 -6.15
C ALA A 125 -11.15 5.87 -6.93
N LEU A 126 -10.27 4.91 -7.20
CA LEU A 126 -10.60 3.65 -7.88
C LEU A 126 -11.12 2.58 -6.90
N PHE A 127 -10.44 2.36 -5.78
CA PHE A 127 -10.77 1.27 -4.85
C PHE A 127 -11.85 1.69 -3.84
N GLY A 128 -11.86 2.96 -3.42
CA GLY A 128 -12.84 3.53 -2.50
C GLY A 128 -12.46 3.47 -1.04
N ASP A 129 -13.17 4.28 -0.26
CA ASP A 129 -12.89 4.53 1.16
C ASP A 129 -13.63 3.55 2.10
N GLY A 130 -13.93 2.35 1.62
CA GLY A 130 -14.79 1.35 2.27
C GLY A 130 -14.18 0.73 3.53
N GLY A 131 -14.03 1.53 4.58
CA GLY A 131 -13.90 1.09 5.97
C GLY A 131 -12.50 0.67 6.41
N ARG A 132 -11.65 1.66 6.71
CA ARG A 132 -10.39 1.62 7.49
C ARG A 132 -9.04 1.64 6.77
N VAL A 133 -8.96 1.59 5.45
CA VAL A 133 -7.68 1.88 4.79
C VAL A 133 -7.89 2.80 3.59
N GLY A 134 -8.12 4.09 3.88
CA GLY A 134 -7.83 5.12 2.89
C GLY A 134 -6.32 5.21 2.74
N PHE A 135 -5.81 5.09 1.51
CA PHE A 135 -4.38 5.23 1.26
C PHE A 135 -3.91 6.62 1.71
N SER A 136 -2.80 6.65 2.44
CA SER A 136 -2.14 7.90 2.87
C SER A 136 -1.73 8.78 1.69
N SER A 137 -1.54 8.14 0.54
CA SER A 137 -0.91 8.69 -0.64
C SER A 137 -1.74 8.45 -1.90
N VAL A 138 -1.48 9.29 -2.90
CA VAL A 138 -2.16 9.27 -4.18
C VAL A 138 -1.42 8.29 -5.09
N ASN A 139 -1.99 7.11 -5.32
CA ASN A 139 -1.44 6.04 -6.17
C ASN A 139 -0.24 5.27 -5.60
N PRO A 140 -0.38 4.61 -4.44
CA PRO A 140 0.64 3.69 -3.99
C PRO A 140 0.78 2.50 -4.95
N SER A 141 1.95 1.88 -4.91
CA SER A 141 2.23 0.57 -5.47
C SER A 141 1.80 -0.50 -4.48
N PHE A 142 0.88 -1.37 -4.88
CA PHE A 142 0.38 -2.45 -4.02
C PHE A 142 1.34 -3.63 -4.05
N LYS A 143 1.82 -4.05 -2.87
CA LYS A 143 2.71 -5.22 -2.69
C LYS A 143 2.11 -6.15 -1.64
N THR A 144 1.75 -7.37 -2.03
CA THR A 144 1.01 -8.30 -1.17
C THR A 144 1.75 -9.63 -1.00
N GLY A 145 2.02 -10.02 0.24
CA GLY A 145 2.47 -11.35 0.63
C GLY A 145 1.41 -12.43 0.42
N GLY A 146 1.66 -13.60 0.99
CA GLY A 146 0.83 -14.77 0.91
C GLY A 146 0.40 -15.28 2.28
N ALA A 147 0.36 -16.60 2.43
CA ALA A 147 0.09 -17.25 3.72
C ALA A 147 1.38 -17.76 4.41
N ALA A 148 2.53 -17.46 3.83
CA ALA A 148 3.84 -17.87 4.31
C ALA A 148 4.52 -16.69 5.02
N ALA A 149 5.69 -16.91 5.62
CA ALA A 149 6.51 -15.80 6.08
C ALA A 149 7.14 -15.11 4.86
N ASP A 150 6.65 -13.92 4.53
CA ASP A 150 7.08 -13.16 3.38
C ASP A 150 8.03 -12.02 3.76
N VAL A 151 8.83 -11.61 2.78
CA VAL A 151 9.68 -10.43 2.87
C VAL A 151 9.19 -9.44 1.84
N ILE A 152 8.66 -8.32 2.30
CA ILE A 152 8.03 -7.31 1.45
C ILE A 152 8.78 -6.00 1.63
N SER A 153 9.46 -5.55 0.58
CA SER A 153 10.31 -4.36 0.63
C SER A 153 9.62 -3.11 0.10
N THR A 154 9.90 -1.97 0.72
CA THR A 154 9.63 -0.63 0.17
C THR A 154 10.43 -0.40 -1.13
N SER A 155 10.16 0.71 -1.78
CA SER A 155 10.86 1.18 -2.97
C SER A 155 10.79 2.71 -3.04
N ALA A 156 11.43 3.31 -4.04
CA ALA A 156 11.38 4.76 -4.23
C ALA A 156 9.97 5.29 -4.60
N ALA A 157 9.04 4.41 -4.97
CA ALA A 157 7.64 4.77 -5.17
C ALA A 157 6.87 4.53 -3.88
N VAL A 158 5.85 5.35 -3.61
CA VAL A 158 4.99 5.12 -2.45
C VAL A 158 4.36 3.74 -2.55
N ASP A 159 4.42 2.98 -1.47
CA ASP A 159 4.00 1.59 -1.40
C ASP A 159 2.88 1.40 -0.38
N ALA A 160 1.98 0.47 -0.68
CA ALA A 160 1.04 -0.11 0.26
C ALA A 160 1.39 -1.60 0.41
N LEU A 161 1.92 -1.96 1.56
CA LEU A 161 2.46 -3.27 1.88
C LEU A 161 1.45 -4.05 2.72
N THR A 162 1.17 -5.29 2.32
CA THR A 162 0.22 -6.19 2.98
C THR A 162 0.85 -7.56 3.14
N GLY A 163 1.07 -8.04 4.37
CA GLY A 163 1.67 -9.35 4.64
C GLY A 163 0.69 -10.51 4.43
N LEU A 164 -0.56 -10.27 4.80
CA LEU A 164 -1.64 -11.24 4.99
C LEU A 164 -1.39 -12.17 6.17
N ALA A 165 -1.17 -13.45 5.93
CA ALA A 165 -0.99 -14.43 7.00
C ALA A 165 0.45 -14.90 6.97
N GLY A 166 1.07 -15.04 8.13
CA GLY A 166 2.49 -15.33 8.18
C GLY A 166 3.13 -14.61 9.35
N ALA A 167 4.44 -14.78 9.48
CA ALA A 167 5.27 -13.92 10.28
C ALA A 167 6.11 -13.12 9.29
N ASP A 168 5.58 -11.97 8.88
CA ASP A 168 6.09 -11.24 7.74
C ASP A 168 7.16 -10.23 8.12
N THR A 169 8.04 -9.92 7.18
CA THR A 169 9.07 -8.88 7.34
C THR A 169 8.82 -7.76 6.34
N PHE A 170 8.38 -6.61 6.84
CA PHE A 170 8.27 -5.37 6.08
C PHE A 170 9.63 -4.66 6.09
N ARG A 171 10.35 -4.72 4.97
CA ARG A 171 11.71 -4.17 4.87
C ARG A 171 11.71 -2.76 4.29
N ILE A 172 12.17 -1.81 5.08
CA ILE A 172 12.42 -0.44 4.65
C ILE A 172 13.86 -0.36 4.15
N THR A 173 14.05 -0.44 2.84
CA THR A 173 15.39 -0.57 2.24
C THR A 173 16.25 0.70 2.35
N SER A 174 15.60 1.85 2.46
CA SER A 174 16.22 3.15 2.63
C SER A 174 15.25 4.06 3.37
N LEU A 175 15.77 4.93 4.25
CA LEU A 175 14.91 5.94 4.90
C LEU A 175 14.22 6.86 3.88
N ARG A 176 14.83 7.01 2.71
CA ARG A 176 14.33 7.87 1.62
C ARG A 176 13.20 7.23 0.81
N ASP A 177 12.91 5.96 1.02
CA ASP A 177 11.79 5.29 0.36
C ASP A 177 10.45 5.80 0.93
N SER A 178 10.41 6.13 2.23
CA SER A 178 9.19 6.55 2.92
C SER A 178 9.27 7.98 3.45
N LEU A 179 9.76 8.95 2.67
CA LEU A 179 9.82 10.36 3.12
C LEU A 179 8.42 10.91 3.44
N LEU A 180 8.32 11.99 4.22
CA LEU A 180 7.04 12.59 4.62
C LEU A 180 6.06 12.86 3.47
N ASN A 181 6.56 13.31 2.31
CA ASN A 181 5.73 13.60 1.14
C ASN A 181 5.43 12.37 0.25
N ALA A 182 6.02 11.22 0.60
CA ALA A 182 5.95 9.97 -0.12
C ALA A 182 5.92 8.78 0.87
N SER A 183 5.15 8.91 1.95
CA SER A 183 5.14 7.93 3.05
C SER A 183 4.51 6.62 2.62
N ASP A 184 5.19 5.52 2.89
CA ASP A 184 4.65 4.17 2.68
C ASP A 184 3.62 3.81 3.75
N GLN A 185 2.83 2.77 3.46
CA GLN A 185 1.82 2.26 4.37
C GLN A 185 1.97 0.75 4.53
N ILE A 186 2.08 0.29 5.78
CA ILE A 186 1.91 -1.12 6.14
C ILE A 186 0.48 -1.30 6.63
N THR A 187 -0.26 -2.17 5.96
CA THR A 187 -1.72 -2.23 6.07
C THR A 187 -2.26 -3.20 7.11
N ASP A 188 -1.45 -4.17 7.54
CA ASP A 188 -1.89 -5.29 8.38
C ASP A 188 -0.84 -5.74 9.42
N LEU A 189 0.07 -4.85 9.81
CA LEU A 189 1.15 -5.14 10.76
C LEU A 189 0.62 -5.81 12.04
N ALA A 190 1.05 -7.03 12.31
CA ALA A 190 0.77 -7.77 13.54
C ALA A 190 2.00 -7.80 14.47
N ILE A 191 2.12 -6.81 15.36
CA ILE A 191 3.27 -6.68 16.27
C ILE A 191 3.35 -7.91 17.18
N GLY A 192 4.53 -8.53 17.21
CA GLY A 192 4.80 -9.78 17.91
C GLY A 192 4.81 -11.01 16.98
N SER A 193 4.10 -10.94 15.85
CA SER A 193 4.20 -11.92 14.75
C SER A 193 5.13 -11.40 13.67
N ASP A 194 4.83 -10.22 13.13
CA ASP A 194 5.56 -9.57 12.05
C ASP A 194 6.78 -8.80 12.56
N ARG A 195 7.63 -8.39 11.63
CA ARG A 195 8.83 -7.58 11.86
C ARG A 195 8.87 -6.41 10.89
N ILE A 196 9.41 -5.29 11.37
CA ILE A 196 9.86 -4.19 10.52
C ILE A 196 11.38 -4.25 10.51
N ASP A 197 11.95 -4.51 9.33
CA ASP A 197 13.39 -4.52 9.08
C ASP A 197 13.76 -3.14 8.54
N GLY A 198 14.55 -2.38 9.30
CA GLY A 198 14.90 -1.01 8.97
C GLY A 198 16.40 -0.82 8.77
N PRO A 199 16.83 0.35 8.25
CA PRO A 199 18.26 0.59 8.01
C PRO A 199 19.14 0.58 9.28
N ARG A 200 18.52 0.70 10.46
CA ARG A 200 19.14 0.68 11.78
C ARG A 200 18.25 -0.07 12.76
N GLU A 201 18.86 -0.98 13.52
CA GLU A 201 18.19 -1.69 14.61
C GLU A 201 17.83 -0.70 15.73
N VAL A 202 16.59 -0.78 16.22
CA VAL A 202 16.09 -0.02 17.37
C VAL A 202 15.30 -0.98 18.24
N SER A 203 15.77 -1.19 19.47
CA SER A 203 15.09 -2.06 20.42
C SER A 203 13.73 -1.48 20.82
N ALA A 204 12.80 -2.35 21.25
CA ALA A 204 11.50 -1.89 21.74
C ALA A 204 11.60 -0.97 22.97
N ALA A 205 12.68 -1.07 23.75
CA ALA A 205 12.93 -0.19 24.90
C ALA A 205 13.39 1.22 24.47
N ASP A 206 14.03 1.33 23.31
CA ASP A 206 14.58 2.58 22.79
C ASP A 206 13.60 3.29 21.83
N LEU A 207 12.67 2.54 21.22
CA LEU A 207 11.60 3.09 20.39
C LEU A 207 10.64 3.93 21.25
N ARG A 208 10.46 5.20 20.88
CA ARG A 208 9.65 6.14 21.67
C ARG A 208 8.21 6.21 21.19
N GLU A 209 7.26 6.02 22.10
CA GLU A 209 5.86 6.37 21.84
C GLU A 209 5.64 7.86 22.15
N LEU A 210 5.44 8.65 21.11
CA LEU A 210 5.18 10.09 21.20
C LEU A 210 3.69 10.42 21.03
N GLY A 211 3.35 11.67 21.31
CA GLY A 211 1.96 12.15 21.30
C GLY A 211 1.37 12.36 19.92
N SER A 212 0.28 13.12 19.88
CA SER A 212 -0.42 13.48 18.64
C SER A 212 0.21 14.69 17.96
N VAL A 213 0.29 14.66 16.63
CA VAL A 213 0.57 15.83 15.79
C VAL A 213 -0.74 16.46 15.30
N ALA A 214 -0.71 17.76 14.99
CA ALA A 214 -1.87 18.47 14.46
C ALA A 214 -2.13 18.16 12.96
N ASP A 215 -1.06 17.93 12.20
CA ASP A 215 -1.08 17.61 10.77
C ASP A 215 0.22 16.91 10.36
N LEU A 216 0.31 16.47 9.09
CA LEU A 216 1.53 15.92 8.47
C LEU A 216 2.39 17.00 7.79
N SER A 217 2.68 18.09 8.48
CA SER A 217 3.68 19.06 8.04
C SER A 217 5.02 18.83 8.74
N ALA A 218 6.11 19.21 8.09
CA ALA A 218 7.44 19.12 8.69
C ALA A 218 7.54 19.89 10.01
N THR A 219 6.85 21.02 10.12
CA THR A 219 6.79 21.84 11.34
C THR A 219 6.06 21.12 12.48
N ALA A 220 4.88 20.54 12.20
CA ALA A 220 4.12 19.82 13.22
C ALA A 220 4.85 18.56 13.69
N LEU A 221 5.49 17.83 12.77
CA LEU A 221 6.29 16.65 13.12
C LEU A 221 7.51 17.04 13.94
N ALA A 222 8.28 18.07 13.56
CA ALA A 222 9.45 18.51 14.30
C ALA A 222 9.13 19.03 15.73
N ALA A 223 7.89 19.45 15.99
CA ALA A 223 7.45 19.82 17.34
C ALA A 223 7.30 18.62 18.28
N VAL A 224 7.05 17.42 17.75
CA VAL A 224 6.91 16.17 18.51
C VAL A 224 8.20 15.35 18.44
N LEU A 225 8.76 15.18 17.25
CA LEU A 225 10.02 14.49 16.95
C LEU A 225 11.21 15.45 17.16
N THR A 226 11.37 15.94 18.39
CA THR A 226 12.44 16.87 18.75
C THR A 226 13.79 16.18 18.83
N PRO A 227 14.93 16.90 18.81
CA PRO A 227 16.25 16.29 19.00
C PRO A 227 16.44 15.50 20.31
N THR A 228 15.62 15.77 21.33
CA THR A 228 15.66 15.03 22.60
C THR A 228 14.78 13.78 22.60
N ALA A 229 13.67 13.80 21.86
CA ALA A 229 12.71 12.72 21.79
C ALA A 229 12.99 11.73 20.64
N PHE A 230 13.61 12.22 19.56
CA PHE A 230 13.93 11.46 18.34
C PHE A 230 15.44 11.48 18.11
N ALA A 231 16.13 10.61 18.85
CA ALA A 231 17.59 10.54 18.84
C ALA A 231 18.13 10.06 17.48
N ALA A 232 19.39 10.38 17.17
CA ALA A 232 20.07 9.89 15.97
C ALA A 232 20.02 8.35 15.88
N ASN A 233 19.67 7.84 14.70
CA ASN A 233 19.39 6.44 14.38
C ASN A 233 18.26 5.81 15.22
N GLY A 234 17.43 6.63 15.87
CA GLY A 234 16.32 6.18 16.68
C GLY A 234 15.04 5.95 15.88
N ALA A 235 14.03 5.43 16.57
CA ALA A 235 12.68 5.26 16.05
C ALA A 235 11.66 5.84 17.04
N ALA A 236 10.56 6.35 16.52
CA ALA A 236 9.46 6.83 17.33
C ALA A 236 8.12 6.61 16.64
N THR A 237 7.06 6.38 17.40
CA THR A 237 5.69 6.39 16.88
C THR A 237 4.97 7.65 17.29
N PHE A 238 4.07 8.14 16.45
CA PHE A 238 3.18 9.27 16.79
C PHE A 238 1.80 9.04 16.17
N SER A 239 0.84 9.86 16.58
CA SER A 239 -0.54 9.76 16.10
C SER A 239 -1.02 11.03 15.42
N LEU A 240 -1.97 10.91 14.51
CA LEU A 240 -2.72 12.03 13.93
C LEU A 240 -4.21 11.74 14.05
N GLY A 241 -4.97 12.68 14.60
CA GLY A 241 -6.43 12.61 14.57
C GLY A 241 -6.95 12.76 13.14
N ALA A 242 -7.83 11.85 12.70
CA ALA A 242 -8.48 11.91 11.40
C ALA A 242 -10.00 11.73 11.51
N SER A 243 -10.73 12.21 10.52
CA SER A 243 -12.17 11.96 10.38
C SER A 243 -12.41 10.47 10.08
N GLY A 244 -12.54 9.67 11.13
CA GLY A 244 -12.65 8.19 11.03
C GLY A 244 -11.81 7.42 12.06
N GLY A 245 -10.96 8.08 12.84
CA GLY A 245 -10.13 7.45 13.88
C GLY A 245 -8.77 8.13 14.01
N SER A 246 -7.90 7.57 14.86
CA SER A 246 -6.49 7.97 14.92
C SER A 246 -5.69 7.21 13.88
N ARG A 247 -4.86 7.91 13.10
CA ARG A 247 -3.81 7.31 12.29
C ARG A 247 -2.54 7.16 13.14
N THR A 248 -1.78 6.10 12.92
CA THR A 248 -0.54 5.82 13.64
C THR A 248 0.60 5.71 12.66
N PHE A 249 1.71 6.38 12.98
CA PHE A 249 2.90 6.44 12.15
C PHE A 249 4.11 5.97 12.92
N LEU A 250 5.03 5.33 12.21
CA LEU A 250 6.38 5.04 12.62
C LEU A 250 7.33 6.01 11.92
N ALA A 251 8.16 6.70 12.68
CA ALA A 251 9.26 7.53 12.21
C ALA A 251 10.60 6.82 12.46
N LEU A 252 11.47 6.81 11.45
CA LEU A 252 12.83 6.27 11.54
C LEU A 252 13.84 7.36 11.22
N ASN A 253 14.78 7.57 12.13
CA ASN A 253 15.71 8.70 12.06
C ASN A 253 17.01 8.34 11.33
N ASP A 254 17.60 9.31 10.65
CA ASP A 254 18.98 9.23 10.18
C ASP A 254 19.99 9.48 11.31
N GLY A 255 21.26 9.72 10.95
CA GLY A 255 22.34 9.94 11.92
C GLY A 255 22.31 11.28 12.68
N LEU A 256 21.34 12.15 12.43
CA LEU A 256 21.17 13.46 13.09
C LEU A 256 19.90 13.45 13.95
N ALA A 257 19.94 14.03 15.15
CA ALA A 257 18.80 13.99 16.06
C ALA A 257 17.72 15.04 15.69
N GLY A 258 16.45 14.65 15.82
CA GLY A 258 15.28 15.46 15.47
C GLY A 258 14.82 15.24 14.03
N PHE A 259 13.57 15.59 13.73
CA PHE A 259 13.00 15.26 12.43
C PHE A 259 13.53 16.11 11.26
N GLN A 260 13.87 15.42 10.18
CA GLN A 260 14.37 15.93 8.91
C GLN A 260 13.57 15.34 7.76
N SER A 261 12.62 16.12 7.21
CA SER A 261 11.70 15.65 6.16
C SER A 261 12.33 15.14 4.86
N ALA A 262 13.63 15.41 4.64
CA ALA A 262 14.37 14.99 3.46
C ALA A 262 15.18 13.69 3.68
N ASN A 263 15.37 13.27 4.93
CA ASN A 263 16.27 12.16 5.29
C ASN A 263 15.58 11.07 6.13
N ASP A 264 14.56 11.42 6.89
CA ASP A 264 13.90 10.49 7.81
C ASP A 264 12.68 9.85 7.17
N ALA A 265 12.43 8.60 7.53
CA ALA A 265 11.29 7.84 7.05
C ALA A 265 10.06 8.08 7.94
N ILE A 266 8.90 8.15 7.31
CA ILE A 266 7.57 8.15 7.91
C ILE A 266 6.79 7.03 7.23
N VAL A 267 6.38 6.03 8.01
CA VAL A 267 5.59 4.89 7.55
C VAL A 267 4.28 4.89 8.32
N GLU A 268 3.15 4.86 7.61
CA GLU A 268 1.87 4.65 8.25
C GLU A 268 1.69 3.17 8.60
N ILE A 269 1.35 2.91 9.86
CA ILE A 269 1.07 1.58 10.41
C ILE A 269 -0.35 1.51 10.99
N THR A 270 -1.24 2.42 10.58
CA THR A 270 -2.63 2.47 11.04
C THR A 270 -3.31 1.12 10.81
N GLY A 271 -3.99 0.62 11.84
CA GLY A 271 -4.66 -0.68 11.80
C GLY A 271 -3.79 -1.84 12.29
N PHE A 272 -2.57 -1.58 12.77
CA PHE A 272 -1.74 -2.59 13.41
C PHE A 272 -2.46 -3.31 14.56
N THR A 273 -2.06 -4.56 14.82
CA THR A 273 -2.46 -5.33 16.00
C THR A 273 -1.26 -5.59 16.91
N GLY A 274 -1.50 -5.98 18.16
CA GLY A 274 -0.45 -6.11 19.18
C GLY A 274 -0.22 -4.81 19.97
N SER A 275 0.98 -4.64 20.54
CA SER A 275 1.33 -3.50 21.41
C SER A 275 2.50 -2.71 20.84
N LEU A 276 2.38 -1.38 20.74
CA LEU A 276 3.48 -0.49 20.31
C LEU A 276 4.70 -0.59 21.23
N THR A 277 4.50 -0.85 22.52
CA THR A 277 5.58 -1.07 23.49
C THR A 277 6.47 -2.29 23.17
N ALA A 278 6.01 -3.18 22.28
CA ALA A 278 6.74 -4.34 21.82
C ALA A 278 7.26 -4.18 20.38
N LEU A 279 6.99 -3.04 19.73
CA LEU A 279 7.50 -2.74 18.41
C LEU A 279 9.01 -2.52 18.48
N ALA A 280 9.74 -3.21 17.63
CA ALA A 280 11.17 -3.02 17.43
C ALA A 280 11.48 -2.93 15.94
N ILE A 281 12.59 -2.29 15.62
CA ILE A 281 13.19 -2.29 14.29
C ILE A 281 14.36 -3.26 14.34
N VAL A 282 14.33 -4.27 13.47
CA VAL A 282 15.38 -5.29 13.36
C VAL A 282 16.30 -5.04 12.17
#